data_AF-A0A7R9ZBC5-F1
#
_entry.id   AF-A0A7R9ZBC5-F1
#
_cell.length_a   1.000
_cell.length_b   1.000
_cell.length_c   1.000
_cell.angle_alpha   90.00
_cell.angle_beta   90.00
_cell.angle_gamma   90.00
#
_symmetry.space_group_name_H-M   'P 1'
#
loop_
_entity.id
_entity.type
_entity.pdbx_description
1 polymer ?
#
loop_
_entity_poly.entity_id
_entity_poly.type
_entity_poly.pdbx_seq_one_letter_code
_entity_poly.pdbx_strand_id
1 'polypeptide(L)'
;GKQYVAARSLMIAVTLLASSCLSSALVPTSPCRACPYRTPANSIVANSRSKNRGVSSLRMAVEGDFDPDAINRSVEEAKAGSLKARFRALYKFTRPHTIRGTILASIAGTTRALIDTPGAIATADWGTMLPRAVVGMIALLLGNAFIVGINQIYDEGIDKMNKPFLPVASGEMSKRFAWGTVLGAGIIGPIIVKHFFPILLFKLYMFGWFLGAIYSVPPFRTKRNALAAGLTIATVRGFLLNFGVYYAVRDAIGATFSWSPKVSFIARFMTIFATVIAVTKDLPDIEGDKAYNIDTFATKLGVAKIAKGASA
;
A
#
# COMPACT_ATOMS: atom_id res chain seq x y z
N GLY A 1 -35.15 6.98 -12.02
CA GLY A 1 -35.15 5.76 -12.85
C GLY A 1 -33.74 5.29 -13.19
N LYS A 2 -33.11 5.83 -14.24
CA LYS A 2 -31.79 5.38 -14.73
C LYS A 2 -30.59 5.78 -13.86
N GLN A 3 -30.62 6.95 -13.22
CA GLN A 3 -29.54 7.42 -12.31
C GLN A 3 -29.48 6.64 -10.99
N TYR A 4 -30.63 6.23 -10.45
CA TYR A 4 -30.70 5.38 -9.25
C TYR A 4 -30.14 3.97 -9.51
N VAL A 5 -30.38 3.43 -10.71
CA VAL A 5 -29.83 2.13 -11.12
C VAL A 5 -28.31 2.21 -11.28
N ALA A 6 -27.75 3.29 -11.85
CA ALA A 6 -26.31 3.49 -11.95
C ALA A 6 -25.63 3.62 -10.56
N ALA A 7 -26.23 4.38 -9.64
CA ALA A 7 -25.73 4.52 -8.27
C ALA A 7 -25.80 3.19 -7.48
N ARG A 8 -26.85 2.40 -7.70
CA ARG A 8 -27.03 1.09 -7.05
C ARG A 8 -26.07 0.04 -7.63
N SER A 9 -25.83 0.04 -8.94
CA SER A 9 -24.82 -0.81 -9.59
C SER A 9 -23.40 -0.45 -9.17
N LEU A 10 -23.09 0.85 -9.00
CA LEU A 10 -21.81 1.29 -8.46
C LEU A 10 -21.63 0.89 -7.00
N MET A 11 -22.65 1.07 -6.14
CA MET A 11 -22.65 0.61 -4.74
C MET A 11 -22.48 -0.91 -4.61
N ILE A 12 -23.12 -1.70 -5.48
CA ILE A 12 -22.99 -3.16 -5.50
C ILE A 12 -21.58 -3.57 -5.98
N ALA A 13 -21.07 -2.97 -7.05
CA ALA A 13 -19.70 -3.21 -7.52
C ALA A 13 -18.65 -2.82 -6.46
N VAL A 14 -18.88 -1.71 -5.76
CA VAL A 14 -18.05 -1.21 -4.66
C VAL A 14 -18.09 -2.14 -3.45
N THR A 15 -19.26 -2.69 -3.11
CA THR A 15 -19.41 -3.66 -2.02
C THR A 15 -18.74 -5.00 -2.36
N LEU A 16 -18.83 -5.45 -3.62
CA LEU A 16 -18.16 -6.66 -4.11
C LEU A 16 -16.63 -6.51 -4.16
N LEU A 17 -16.13 -5.32 -4.52
CA LEU A 17 -14.69 -4.98 -4.48
C LEU A 17 -14.15 -4.87 -3.05
N ALA A 18 -14.94 -4.32 -2.12
CA ALA A 18 -14.59 -4.28 -0.71
C ALA A 18 -14.56 -5.69 -0.08
N SER A 19 -15.54 -6.54 -0.38
CA SER A 19 -15.58 -7.94 0.10
C SER A 19 -14.44 -8.80 -0.46
N SER A 20 -14.04 -8.61 -1.72
CA SER A 20 -12.92 -9.34 -2.32
C SER A 20 -11.56 -8.87 -1.78
N CYS A 21 -11.41 -7.59 -1.42
CA CYS A 21 -10.24 -7.10 -0.67
C CYS A 21 -10.21 -7.60 0.79
N LEU A 22 -11.36 -7.69 1.47
CA LEU A 22 -11.44 -8.21 2.84
C LEU A 22 -11.14 -9.71 2.91
N SER A 23 -11.65 -10.51 1.96
CA SER A 23 -11.34 -11.95 1.87
C SER A 23 -9.87 -12.24 1.52
N SER A 24 -9.16 -11.29 0.92
CA SER A 24 -7.72 -11.40 0.66
C SER A 24 -6.86 -10.99 1.87
N ALA A 25 -7.46 -10.31 2.86
CA ALA A 25 -6.79 -9.82 4.06
C ALA A 25 -7.06 -10.70 5.29
N LEU A 26 -8.07 -11.58 5.24
CA LEU A 26 -8.37 -12.57 6.26
C LEU A 26 -7.83 -13.93 5.80
N VAL A 27 -6.69 -14.33 6.36
CA VAL A 27 -6.22 -15.72 6.30
C VAL A 27 -7.30 -16.60 6.96
N PRO A 28 -7.86 -17.62 6.28
CA PRO A 28 -8.77 -18.54 6.93
C PRO A 28 -7.94 -19.45 7.85
N THR A 29 -8.04 -19.22 9.16
CA THR A 29 -7.55 -20.17 10.17
C THR A 29 -8.55 -21.32 10.26
N SER A 30 -8.29 -22.39 9.51
CA SER A 30 -8.96 -23.68 9.74
C SER A 30 -8.32 -24.38 10.96
N PRO A 31 -9.10 -24.87 11.94
CA PRO A 31 -8.53 -25.59 13.09
C PRO A 31 -8.17 -27.03 12.69
N CYS A 32 -6.88 -27.39 12.81
CA CYS A 32 -6.42 -28.78 12.66
C CYS A 32 -7.07 -29.68 13.73
N ARG A 33 -7.78 -30.71 13.29
CA ARG A 33 -8.22 -31.82 14.15
C ARG A 33 -7.01 -32.64 14.59
N ALA A 34 -6.94 -32.91 15.89
CA ALA A 34 -5.97 -33.78 16.54
C ALA A 34 -6.10 -35.23 16.05
N CYS A 35 -4.96 -35.93 15.91
CA CYS A 35 -4.90 -37.39 16.01
C CYS A 35 -3.58 -37.81 16.71
N PRO A 36 -3.59 -38.89 17.52
CA PRO A 36 -2.62 -39.10 18.59
C PRO A 36 -1.45 -40.02 18.22
N TYR A 37 -0.43 -39.90 19.06
CA TYR A 37 0.87 -40.58 19.07
C TYR A 37 0.76 -42.11 19.16
N ARG A 38 1.54 -42.85 18.35
CA ARG A 38 1.93 -44.26 18.62
C ARG A 38 3.24 -44.62 17.91
N THR A 39 4.25 -45.01 18.68
CA THR A 39 5.40 -45.86 18.32
C THR A 39 5.22 -47.24 18.99
N PRO A 40 5.94 -48.35 18.70
CA PRO A 40 7.31 -48.44 18.14
C PRO A 40 7.65 -49.67 17.23
N ALA A 41 8.95 -49.72 16.83
CA ALA A 41 9.86 -50.89 16.73
C ALA A 41 10.24 -51.52 15.35
N ASN A 42 11.58 -51.54 15.11
CA ASN A 42 12.47 -52.52 14.45
C ASN A 42 12.23 -52.90 12.96
N SER A 43 13.19 -53.10 12.04
CA SER A 43 14.66 -53.26 12.06
C SER A 43 15.20 -53.39 10.61
N ILE A 44 16.50 -53.05 10.40
CA ILE A 44 17.48 -53.64 9.44
C ILE A 44 17.53 -53.16 7.95
N VAL A 45 18.63 -52.41 7.68
CA VAL A 45 19.64 -52.48 6.59
C VAL A 45 19.42 -51.85 5.19
N ALA A 46 20.33 -50.88 4.90
CA ALA A 46 20.93 -50.40 3.63
C ALA A 46 20.00 -49.98 2.47
N ASN A 47 20.20 -48.89 1.71
CA ASN A 47 21.44 -48.30 1.20
C ASN A 47 21.14 -46.90 0.60
N SER A 48 22.01 -45.91 0.85
CA SER A 48 22.26 -44.67 0.09
C SER A 48 21.13 -43.65 -0.24
N ARG A 49 21.48 -42.37 -0.10
CA ARG A 49 20.76 -41.10 -0.44
C ARG A 49 19.77 -40.56 0.61
N SER A 50 20.31 -40.06 1.72
CA SER A 50 19.58 -39.12 2.58
C SER A 50 19.61 -37.71 1.98
N LYS A 51 18.48 -37.30 1.40
CA LYS A 51 18.14 -35.89 1.14
C LYS A 51 18.03 -35.18 2.50
N ASN A 52 18.88 -34.19 2.72
CA ASN A 52 18.70 -33.17 3.75
C ASN A 52 17.44 -32.32 3.44
N ARG A 53 16.25 -32.87 3.74
CA ARG A 53 14.96 -32.17 3.74
C ARG A 53 14.41 -32.24 5.16
N GLY A 54 14.93 -31.39 6.05
CA GLY A 54 14.48 -31.39 7.44
C GLY A 54 14.57 -30.05 8.16
N VAL A 55 15.47 -29.15 7.73
CA VAL A 55 15.70 -27.87 8.44
C VAL A 55 15.30 -26.65 7.61
N SER A 56 14.95 -26.85 6.33
CA SER A 56 14.58 -25.75 5.40
C SER A 56 13.10 -25.39 5.44
N SER A 57 12.19 -26.30 5.82
CA SER A 57 10.75 -26.08 5.67
C SER A 57 10.13 -25.05 6.63
N LEU A 58 10.78 -24.74 7.76
CA LEU A 58 10.25 -23.77 8.73
C LEU A 58 10.69 -22.32 8.50
N ARG A 59 11.67 -22.09 7.60
CA ARG A 59 12.08 -20.74 7.16
C ARG A 59 11.39 -20.28 5.86
N MET A 60 10.57 -21.13 5.24
CA MET A 60 10.01 -20.91 3.90
C MET A 60 8.51 -20.54 3.89
N ALA A 61 7.99 -19.95 4.96
CA ALA A 61 6.54 -19.67 5.09
C ALA A 61 6.15 -18.18 5.05
N VAL A 62 7.06 -17.28 4.67
CA VAL A 62 6.78 -15.83 4.59
C VAL A 62 7.31 -15.30 3.27
N GLU A 63 6.40 -14.81 2.43
CA GLU A 63 6.57 -14.34 1.04
C GLU A 63 6.87 -15.41 -0.03
N GLY A 64 6.01 -15.41 -1.06
CA GLY A 64 5.90 -16.43 -2.09
C GLY A 64 7.17 -16.72 -2.91
N ASP A 65 7.22 -17.94 -3.41
CA ASP A 65 8.22 -18.51 -4.32
C ASP A 65 8.69 -17.47 -5.36
N PHE A 66 9.87 -16.88 -5.13
CA PHE A 66 10.48 -15.99 -6.12
C PHE A 66 11.07 -16.86 -7.22
N ASP A 67 10.40 -16.92 -8.38
CA ASP A 67 10.94 -17.54 -9.60
C ASP A 67 11.92 -16.55 -10.27
N PRO A 68 13.25 -16.75 -10.14
CA PRO A 68 14.24 -15.88 -10.76
C PRO A 68 14.14 -15.89 -12.30
N ASP A 69 13.70 -17.00 -12.88
CA ASP A 69 13.53 -17.12 -14.32
C ASP A 69 12.34 -16.28 -14.81
N ALA A 70 11.27 -16.18 -14.01
CA ALA A 70 10.16 -15.28 -14.30
C ALA A 70 10.59 -13.80 -14.30
N ILE A 71 11.46 -13.41 -13.36
CA ILE A 71 12.01 -12.06 -13.31
C ILE A 71 12.84 -11.80 -14.56
N ASN A 72 13.78 -12.70 -14.89
CA ASN A 72 14.62 -12.57 -16.08
C ASN A 72 13.79 -12.48 -17.38
N ARG A 73 12.78 -13.35 -17.55
CA ARG A 73 11.85 -13.27 -18.69
C ARG A 73 11.16 -11.91 -18.78
N SER A 74 10.69 -11.37 -17.65
CA SER A 74 10.01 -10.06 -17.63
C SER A 74 10.94 -8.89 -17.97
N VAL A 75 12.21 -8.99 -17.56
CA VAL A 75 13.26 -8.01 -17.88
C VAL A 75 13.56 -8.05 -19.39
N GLU A 76 13.74 -9.24 -19.95
CA GLU A 76 14.02 -9.40 -21.39
C GLU A 76 12.83 -8.95 -22.25
N GLU A 77 11.58 -9.27 -21.87
CA GLU A 77 10.39 -8.74 -22.55
C GLU A 77 10.35 -7.19 -22.54
N ALA A 78 10.69 -6.58 -21.40
CA ALA A 78 10.69 -5.12 -21.26
C ALA A 78 11.81 -4.46 -22.08
N LYS A 79 13.00 -5.07 -22.12
CA LYS A 79 14.14 -4.64 -22.95
C LYS A 79 13.86 -4.81 -24.44
N ALA A 80 13.16 -5.87 -24.83
CA ALA A 80 12.69 -6.10 -26.19
C ALA A 80 11.62 -5.09 -26.65
N GLY A 81 11.23 -4.14 -25.79
CA GLY A 81 10.30 -3.06 -26.15
C GLY A 81 8.83 -3.43 -26.02
N SER A 82 8.49 -4.57 -25.40
CA SER A 82 7.10 -4.99 -25.22
C SER A 82 6.33 -3.97 -24.40
N LEU A 83 5.31 -3.36 -25.00
CA LEU A 83 4.40 -2.41 -24.32
C LEU A 83 3.71 -3.08 -23.13
N LYS A 84 3.26 -4.33 -23.28
CA LYS A 84 2.62 -5.09 -22.21
C LYS A 84 3.55 -5.30 -21.01
N ALA A 85 4.84 -5.57 -21.26
CA ALA A 85 5.83 -5.69 -20.19
C ALA A 85 6.08 -4.35 -19.51
N ARG A 86 6.20 -3.25 -20.27
CA ARG A 86 6.34 -1.89 -19.72
C ARG A 86 5.17 -1.48 -18.83
N PHE A 87 3.93 -1.76 -19.25
CA PHE A 87 2.75 -1.51 -18.41
C PHE A 87 2.74 -2.36 -17.14
N ARG A 88 3.17 -3.63 -17.23
CA ARG A 88 3.28 -4.51 -16.07
C ARG A 88 4.34 -4.01 -15.08
N ALA A 89 5.48 -3.56 -15.59
CA ALA A 89 6.54 -2.95 -14.81
C ALA A 89 6.06 -1.67 -14.13
N LEU A 90 5.35 -0.80 -14.85
CA LEU A 90 4.75 0.42 -14.30
C LEU A 90 3.72 0.09 -13.21
N TYR A 91 2.85 -0.89 -13.43
CA TYR A 91 1.87 -1.33 -12.43
C TYR A 91 2.56 -1.84 -11.15
N LYS A 92 3.56 -2.72 -11.28
CA LYS A 92 4.40 -3.16 -10.15
C LYS A 92 5.08 -1.98 -9.45
N PHE A 93 5.62 -1.03 -10.22
CA PHE A 93 6.33 0.15 -9.71
C PHE A 93 5.43 1.02 -8.83
N THR A 94 4.14 1.13 -9.15
CA THR A 94 3.18 1.86 -8.32
C THR A 94 2.72 1.14 -7.04
N ARG A 95 3.26 -0.06 -6.75
CA ARG A 95 2.95 -0.90 -5.58
C ARG A 95 1.45 -1.18 -5.42
N PRO A 96 0.89 -2.17 -6.14
CA PRO A 96 -0.55 -2.43 -6.19
C PRO A 96 -1.25 -2.65 -4.84
N HIS A 97 -0.55 -3.23 -3.85
CA HIS A 97 -1.09 -3.37 -2.49
C HIS A 97 -1.43 -2.02 -1.85
N THR A 98 -0.62 -0.99 -2.10
CA THR A 98 -0.86 0.36 -1.59
C THR A 98 -2.01 1.07 -2.32
N ILE A 99 -2.16 0.83 -3.62
CA ILE A 99 -3.26 1.37 -4.43
C ILE A 99 -4.60 0.79 -3.97
N ARG A 100 -4.67 -0.53 -3.76
CA ARG A 100 -5.89 -1.19 -3.24
C ARG A 100 -6.32 -0.56 -1.91
N GLY A 101 -5.37 -0.32 -1.00
CA GLY A 101 -5.62 0.39 0.26
C GLY A 101 -6.14 1.81 0.05
N THR A 102 -5.55 2.58 -0.87
CA THR A 102 -6.03 3.93 -1.22
C THR A 102 -7.46 3.92 -1.73
N ILE A 103 -7.79 3.00 -2.64
CA ILE A 103 -9.13 2.88 -3.23
C ILE A 103 -10.14 2.54 -2.14
N LEU A 104 -9.85 1.55 -1.30
CA LEU A 104 -10.72 1.14 -0.20
C LEU A 104 -10.97 2.27 0.80
N ALA A 105 -9.90 2.96 1.23
CA ALA A 105 -10.01 4.11 2.13
C ALA A 105 -10.83 5.25 1.49
N SER A 106 -10.65 5.50 0.19
CA SER A 106 -11.38 6.55 -0.51
C SER A 106 -12.87 6.25 -0.62
N ILE A 107 -13.21 4.99 -0.93
CA ILE A 107 -14.59 4.50 -0.93
C ILE A 107 -15.19 4.65 0.47
N ALA A 108 -14.50 4.16 1.51
CA ALA A 108 -14.99 4.22 2.88
C ALA A 108 -15.22 5.67 3.34
N GLY A 109 -14.27 6.57 3.05
CA GLY A 109 -14.38 8.00 3.36
C GLY A 109 -15.54 8.67 2.61
N THR A 110 -15.73 8.34 1.33
CA THR A 110 -16.84 8.86 0.52
C THR A 110 -18.18 8.40 1.05
N THR A 111 -18.35 7.10 1.28
CA THR A 111 -19.58 6.53 1.86
C THR A 111 -19.88 7.15 3.21
N ARG A 112 -18.86 7.34 4.06
CA ARG A 112 -19.03 7.98 5.36
C ARG A 112 -19.51 9.43 5.24
N ALA A 113 -18.89 10.23 4.37
CA ALA A 113 -19.27 11.63 4.17
C ALA A 113 -20.71 11.79 3.66
N LEU A 114 -21.16 10.89 2.77
CA LEU A 114 -22.53 10.88 2.26
C LEU A 114 -23.54 10.47 3.34
N ILE A 115 -23.23 9.46 4.15
CA ILE A 115 -24.11 9.01 5.27
C ILE A 115 -24.20 10.10 6.36
N ASP A 116 -23.10 10.81 6.62
CA ASP A 116 -23.07 11.89 7.60
C ASP A 116 -23.82 13.15 7.16
N THR A 117 -24.30 13.20 5.92
CA THR A 117 -25.01 14.34 5.36
C THR A 117 -26.41 13.89 4.93
N PRO A 118 -27.43 14.04 5.80
CA PRO A 118 -28.80 13.62 5.49
C PRO A 118 -29.30 14.21 4.18
N GLY A 119 -29.89 13.39 3.32
CA GLY A 119 -30.40 13.83 2.02
C GLY A 119 -29.33 14.05 0.94
N ALA A 120 -28.03 13.97 1.24
CA ALA A 120 -26.97 14.21 0.26
C ALA A 120 -27.04 13.24 -0.93
N ILE A 121 -27.35 11.97 -0.72
CA ILE A 121 -27.45 10.98 -1.81
C ILE A 121 -28.58 11.34 -2.79
N ALA A 122 -29.69 11.87 -2.26
CA ALA A 122 -30.86 12.21 -3.06
C ALA A 122 -30.70 13.55 -3.79
N THR A 123 -29.92 14.48 -3.22
CA THR A 123 -29.72 15.84 -3.72
C THR A 123 -28.41 16.04 -4.47
N ALA A 124 -27.50 15.05 -4.43
CA ALA A 124 -26.23 15.08 -5.11
C ALA A 124 -26.39 15.16 -6.63
N ASP A 125 -25.69 16.11 -7.25
CA ASP A 125 -25.48 16.12 -8.69
C ASP A 125 -24.41 15.07 -9.06
N TRP A 126 -24.87 13.86 -9.31
CA TRP A 126 -24.02 12.74 -9.73
C TRP A 126 -23.30 13.00 -11.06
N GLY A 127 -23.83 13.89 -11.91
CA GLY A 127 -23.20 14.27 -13.18
C GLY A 127 -21.88 15.02 -12.96
N THR A 128 -21.80 15.83 -11.91
CA THR A 128 -20.58 16.57 -11.55
C THR A 128 -19.73 15.82 -10.53
N MET A 129 -20.36 15.16 -9.56
CA MET A 129 -19.65 14.46 -8.48
C MET A 129 -18.84 13.27 -8.96
N LEU A 130 -19.37 12.45 -9.88
CA LEU A 130 -18.69 11.24 -10.33
C LEU A 130 -17.40 11.56 -11.12
N PRO A 131 -17.41 12.49 -12.10
CA PRO A 131 -16.16 12.95 -12.74
C PRO A 131 -15.17 13.53 -11.73
N ARG A 132 -15.63 14.34 -10.77
CA ARG A 132 -14.76 14.92 -9.74
C ARG A 132 -14.13 13.85 -8.85
N ALA A 133 -14.86 12.80 -8.51
CA ALA A 133 -14.34 11.65 -7.78
C ALA A 133 -13.28 10.86 -8.58
N VAL A 134 -13.50 10.67 -9.89
CA VAL A 134 -12.52 10.04 -10.79
C VAL A 134 -11.23 10.86 -10.88
N VAL A 135 -11.36 12.18 -11.08
CA VAL A 135 -10.22 13.11 -11.10
C VAL A 135 -9.46 13.09 -9.77
N GLY A 136 -10.19 13.05 -8.65
CA GLY A 136 -9.59 12.92 -7.31
C GLY A 136 -8.84 11.59 -7.14
N MET A 137 -9.41 10.48 -7.61
CA MET A 137 -8.74 9.18 -7.58
C MET A 137 -7.45 9.20 -8.41
N ILE A 138 -7.48 9.77 -9.62
CA ILE A 138 -6.28 9.92 -10.44
C ILE A 138 -5.21 10.73 -9.69
N ALA A 139 -5.57 11.85 -9.06
CA ALA A 139 -4.64 12.64 -8.27
C ALA A 139 -4.02 11.85 -7.10
N LEU A 140 -4.81 11.05 -6.39
CA LEU A 140 -4.34 10.19 -5.31
C LEU A 140 -3.39 9.08 -5.82
N LEU A 141 -3.68 8.49 -6.98
CA LEU A 141 -2.82 7.48 -7.60
C LEU A 141 -1.49 8.07 -8.08
N LEU A 142 -1.50 9.30 -8.61
CA LEU A 142 -0.27 10.02 -8.96
C LEU A 142 0.55 10.37 -7.71
N GLY A 143 -0.10 10.81 -6.63
CA GLY A 143 0.58 11.07 -5.37
C GLY A 143 1.22 9.80 -4.80
N ASN A 144 0.51 8.69 -4.86
CA ASN A 144 1.05 7.37 -4.51
C ASN A 144 2.26 7.01 -5.38
N ALA A 145 2.14 7.10 -6.70
CA ALA A 145 3.21 6.79 -7.66
C ALA A 145 4.47 7.63 -7.41
N PHE A 146 4.30 8.91 -7.09
CA PHE A 146 5.42 9.78 -6.69
C PHE A 146 6.12 9.25 -5.43
N ILE A 147 5.39 9.01 -4.34
CA ILE A 147 5.95 8.60 -3.05
C ILE A 147 6.63 7.22 -3.14
N VAL A 148 5.96 6.22 -3.70
CA VAL A 148 6.53 4.87 -3.79
C VAL A 148 7.62 4.77 -4.84
N GLY A 149 7.54 5.61 -5.89
CA GLY A 149 8.48 5.62 -6.98
C GLY A 149 9.80 6.30 -6.59
N ILE A 150 9.75 7.48 -5.97
CA ILE A 150 10.95 8.15 -5.46
C ILE A 150 11.66 7.27 -4.44
N ASN A 151 10.91 6.58 -3.58
CA ASN A 151 11.49 5.64 -2.63
C ASN A 151 12.28 4.53 -3.31
N GLN A 152 11.71 3.86 -4.31
CA GLN A 152 12.39 2.78 -5.04
C GLN A 152 13.64 3.25 -5.78
N ILE A 153 13.67 4.49 -6.26
CA ILE A 153 14.84 5.05 -6.95
C ILE A 153 16.01 5.24 -5.96
N TYR A 154 15.75 5.80 -4.77
CA TYR A 154 16.78 6.03 -3.76
C TYR A 154 17.16 4.78 -2.95
N ASP A 155 16.27 3.79 -2.90
CA ASP A 155 16.46 2.53 -2.19
C ASP A 155 16.93 1.38 -3.09
N GLU A 156 17.25 1.62 -4.37
CA GLU A 156 17.60 0.56 -5.34
C GLU A 156 18.60 -0.48 -4.78
N GLY A 157 19.66 -0.03 -4.10
CA GLY A 157 20.67 -0.92 -3.51
C GLY A 157 20.14 -1.79 -2.37
N ILE A 158 19.23 -1.26 -1.55
CA ILE A 158 18.58 -1.99 -0.45
C ILE A 158 17.54 -2.96 -1.03
N ASP A 159 16.72 -2.45 -1.96
CA ASP A 159 15.67 -3.22 -2.63
C ASP A 159 16.27 -4.37 -3.46
N LYS A 160 17.49 -4.27 -3.99
CA LYS A 160 18.17 -5.42 -4.64
C LYS A 160 18.42 -6.59 -3.71
N MET A 161 18.63 -6.34 -2.41
CA MET A 161 18.88 -7.40 -1.43
C MET A 161 17.56 -7.93 -0.86
N ASN A 162 16.67 -7.02 -0.44
CA ASN A 162 15.43 -7.44 0.23
C ASN A 162 14.30 -7.80 -0.74
N LYS A 163 14.26 -7.16 -1.92
CA LYS A 163 13.11 -7.15 -2.85
C LYS A 163 13.56 -7.18 -4.32
N PRO A 164 14.34 -8.20 -4.74
CA PRO A 164 14.98 -8.24 -6.06
C PRO A 164 13.99 -8.23 -7.23
N PHE A 165 12.72 -8.55 -6.99
CA PHE A 165 11.63 -8.54 -7.96
C PHE A 165 11.06 -7.15 -8.28
N LEU A 166 11.42 -6.10 -7.52
CA LEU A 166 10.91 -4.75 -7.76
C LEU A 166 11.44 -4.20 -9.09
N PRO A 167 10.63 -3.45 -9.87
CA PRO A 167 11.01 -3.12 -11.25
C PRO A 167 12.32 -2.35 -11.41
N VAL A 168 12.65 -1.47 -10.46
CA VAL A 168 13.92 -0.72 -10.49
C VAL A 168 15.09 -1.59 -10.01
N ALA A 169 14.86 -2.46 -9.02
CA ALA A 169 15.88 -3.35 -8.47
C ALA A 169 16.26 -4.47 -9.44
N SER A 170 15.27 -5.08 -10.10
CA SER A 170 15.44 -6.14 -11.12
C SER A 170 15.97 -5.62 -12.45
N GLY A 171 15.83 -4.32 -12.72
CA GLY A 171 16.12 -3.74 -14.03
C GLY A 171 14.99 -3.91 -15.07
N GLU A 172 13.82 -4.43 -14.67
CA GLU A 172 12.60 -4.50 -15.51
C GLU A 172 12.17 -3.08 -15.96
N MET A 173 12.49 -2.06 -15.16
CA MET A 173 12.21 -0.66 -15.44
C MET A 173 13.48 0.19 -15.37
N SER A 174 13.79 0.91 -16.45
CA SER A 174 14.99 1.76 -16.51
C SER A 174 14.90 2.95 -15.55
N LYS A 175 16.04 3.40 -15.03
CA LYS A 175 16.12 4.59 -14.15
C LYS A 175 15.55 5.84 -14.79
N ARG A 176 15.79 6.03 -16.10
CA ARG A 176 15.25 7.18 -16.86
C ARG A 176 13.73 7.16 -16.88
N PHE A 177 13.13 6.00 -17.13
CA PHE A 177 11.68 5.85 -17.13
C PHE A 177 11.08 5.97 -15.71
N ALA A 178 11.78 5.45 -14.70
CA ALA A 178 11.42 5.63 -13.29
C ALA A 178 11.34 7.12 -12.92
N TRP A 179 12.40 7.88 -13.20
CA TRP A 179 12.45 9.32 -12.96
C TRP A 179 11.39 10.07 -13.75
N GLY A 180 11.20 9.76 -15.04
CA GLY A 180 10.14 10.35 -15.85
C GLY A 180 8.75 10.13 -15.26
N THR A 181 8.48 8.92 -14.77
CA THR A 181 7.21 8.58 -14.09
C THR A 181 7.04 9.36 -12.79
N VAL A 182 8.08 9.42 -11.95
CA VAL A 182 8.04 10.13 -10.66
C VAL A 182 7.88 11.63 -10.85
N LEU A 183 8.64 12.23 -11.77
CA LEU A 183 8.53 13.66 -12.08
C LEU A 183 7.18 14.00 -12.70
N GLY A 184 6.71 13.19 -13.66
CA GLY A 184 5.39 13.34 -14.25
C GLY A 184 4.28 13.29 -13.20
N ALA A 185 4.31 12.27 -12.32
CA ALA A 185 3.34 12.14 -11.24
C ALA A 185 3.43 13.28 -10.21
N GLY A 186 4.66 13.70 -9.88
CA GLY A 186 4.94 14.80 -8.95
C GLY A 186 4.56 16.18 -9.48
N ILE A 187 4.35 16.35 -10.79
CA ILE A 187 3.91 17.61 -11.41
C ILE A 187 2.42 17.57 -11.73
N ILE A 188 1.97 16.52 -12.42
CA ILE A 188 0.58 16.39 -12.89
C ILE A 188 -0.39 16.26 -11.71
N GLY A 189 -0.02 15.50 -10.66
CA GLY A 189 -0.85 15.33 -9.47
C GLY A 189 -1.20 16.66 -8.80
N PRO A 190 -0.21 17.48 -8.39
CA PRO A 190 -0.46 18.82 -7.85
C PRO A 190 -1.26 19.75 -8.76
N ILE A 191 -1.02 19.72 -10.08
CA ILE A 191 -1.77 20.55 -11.04
C ILE A 191 -3.25 20.17 -11.03
N ILE A 192 -3.57 18.87 -11.08
CA ILE A 192 -4.95 18.37 -11.00
C ILE A 192 -5.60 18.85 -9.70
N VAL A 193 -4.93 18.68 -8.56
CA VAL A 193 -5.50 19.07 -7.27
C VAL A 193 -5.74 20.58 -7.20
N LYS A 194 -4.79 21.38 -7.67
CA LYS A 194 -4.90 22.86 -7.69
C LYS A 194 -6.07 23.35 -8.53
N HIS A 195 -6.37 22.68 -9.64
CA HIS A 195 -7.39 23.14 -10.59
C HIS A 195 -8.80 22.68 -10.21
N PHE A 196 -8.97 21.47 -9.69
CA PHE A 196 -10.28 20.85 -9.48
C PHE A 196 -10.76 20.82 -8.03
N PHE A 197 -9.92 21.16 -7.06
CA PHE A 197 -10.21 21.04 -5.63
C PHE A 197 -9.89 22.32 -4.86
N PRO A 198 -10.50 22.53 -3.68
CA PRO A 198 -10.22 23.68 -2.83
C PRO A 198 -8.74 23.80 -2.46
N ILE A 199 -8.30 25.04 -2.21
CA ILE A 199 -6.91 25.35 -1.83
C ILE A 199 -6.43 24.56 -0.60
N LEU A 200 -7.32 24.23 0.33
CA LEU A 200 -6.98 23.39 1.48
C LEU A 200 -6.51 22.00 1.06
N LEU A 201 -7.21 21.35 0.13
CA LEU A 201 -6.82 20.01 -0.37
C LEU A 201 -5.51 20.08 -1.14
N PHE A 202 -5.26 21.15 -1.90
CA PHE A 202 -3.97 21.38 -2.52
C PHE A 202 -2.83 21.50 -1.48
N LYS A 203 -3.03 22.26 -0.41
CA LYS A 203 -2.04 22.39 0.68
C LYS A 203 -1.78 21.04 1.36
N LEU A 204 -2.81 20.26 1.66
CA LEU A 204 -2.69 18.93 2.27
C LEU A 204 -2.00 17.93 1.35
N TYR A 205 -2.32 17.97 0.06
CA TYR A 205 -1.66 17.14 -0.96
C TYR A 205 -0.17 17.48 -1.06
N MET A 206 0.18 18.76 -1.15
CA MET A 206 1.57 19.22 -1.19
C MET A 206 2.33 18.89 0.10
N PHE A 207 1.65 18.92 1.24
CA PHE A 207 2.25 18.50 2.50
C PHE A 207 2.57 16.98 2.50
N GLY A 208 1.64 16.14 2.03
CA GLY A 208 1.89 14.70 1.88
C GLY A 208 2.99 14.39 0.85
N TRP A 209 3.01 15.12 -0.27
CA TRP A 209 4.05 15.08 -1.28
C TRP A 209 5.43 15.42 -0.67
N PHE A 210 5.50 16.51 0.10
CA PHE A 210 6.72 16.97 0.75
C PHE A 210 7.23 15.97 1.78
N LEU A 211 6.35 15.43 2.63
CA LEU A 211 6.70 14.38 3.58
C LEU A 211 7.22 13.12 2.88
N GLY A 212 6.61 12.73 1.76
CA GLY A 212 7.12 11.63 0.93
C GLY A 212 8.50 11.89 0.34
N ALA A 213 8.80 13.13 -0.06
CA ALA A 213 10.12 13.51 -0.53
C ALA A 213 11.16 13.47 0.60
N ILE A 214 10.87 14.09 1.75
CA ILE A 214 11.76 14.08 2.92
C ILE A 214 12.00 12.66 3.46
N TYR A 215 11.03 11.77 3.31
CA TYR A 215 11.15 10.37 3.68
C TYR A 215 12.27 9.66 2.91
N SER A 216 12.38 9.89 1.59
CA SER A 216 13.29 9.14 0.71
C SER A 216 14.58 9.88 0.34
N VAL A 217 14.55 11.21 0.21
CA VAL A 217 15.63 12.01 -0.40
C VAL A 217 16.67 12.45 0.64
N PRO A 218 17.99 12.30 0.38
CA PRO A 218 19.06 12.89 1.21
C PRO A 218 19.04 14.43 1.20
N PRO A 219 19.45 15.12 2.29
CA PRO A 219 20.12 14.59 3.48
C PRO A 219 19.16 14.08 4.58
N PHE A 220 17.88 14.49 4.57
CA PHE A 220 16.96 14.20 5.67
C PHE A 220 16.59 12.72 5.79
N ARG A 221 16.18 12.10 4.66
CA ARG A 221 15.83 10.67 4.52
C ARG A 221 15.25 10.06 5.81
N THR A 222 14.11 10.58 6.26
CA THR A 222 13.56 10.28 7.59
C THR A 222 13.24 8.79 7.80
N LYS A 223 13.17 7.99 6.72
CA LYS A 223 13.08 6.53 6.80
C LYS A 223 14.21 5.87 7.60
N ARG A 224 15.35 6.55 7.79
CA ARG A 224 16.48 6.06 8.61
C ARG A 224 16.17 6.03 10.11
N ASN A 225 15.16 6.78 10.56
CA ASN A 225 14.72 6.79 11.94
C ASN A 225 13.33 6.16 12.03
N ALA A 226 13.23 5.01 12.70
CA ALA A 226 11.99 4.26 12.91
C ALA A 226 10.79 5.13 13.33
N LEU A 227 11.00 6.05 14.28
CA LEU A 227 9.92 6.90 14.80
C LEU A 227 9.49 7.94 13.76
N ALA A 228 10.45 8.59 13.09
CA ALA A 228 10.13 9.56 12.04
C ALA A 228 9.47 8.89 10.82
N ALA A 229 9.91 7.67 10.47
CA ALA A 229 9.32 6.85 9.42
C ALA A 229 7.86 6.47 9.76
N GLY A 230 7.63 6.00 10.99
CA GLY A 230 6.30 5.67 11.50
C GLY A 230 5.36 6.87 11.51
N LEU A 231 5.82 8.02 12.04
CA LEU A 231 5.04 9.26 12.05
C LEU A 231 4.70 9.75 10.64
N THR A 232 5.64 9.65 9.70
CA THR A 232 5.41 10.03 8.30
C THR A 232 4.29 9.18 7.69
N ILE A 233 4.33 7.86 7.90
CA ILE A 233 3.30 6.94 7.37
C ILE A 233 1.96 7.18 8.06
N ALA A 234 1.92 7.28 9.38
CA ALA A 234 0.71 7.57 10.13
C ALA A 234 0.08 8.90 9.69
N THR A 235 0.89 9.93 9.43
CA THR A 235 0.42 11.22 8.94
C THR A 235 -0.13 11.11 7.52
N VAL A 236 0.64 10.59 6.56
CA VAL A 236 0.25 10.57 5.15
C VAL A 236 -0.89 9.58 4.88
N ARG A 237 -0.75 8.34 5.37
CA ARG A 237 -1.74 7.26 5.14
C ARG A 237 -2.87 7.25 6.16
N GLY A 238 -2.55 7.47 7.42
CA GLY A 238 -3.53 7.40 8.51
C GLY A 238 -4.42 8.65 8.55
N PHE A 239 -3.82 9.84 8.46
CA PHE A 239 -4.56 11.10 8.60
C PHE A 239 -4.89 11.78 7.27
N LEU A 240 -3.89 12.24 6.51
CA LEU A 240 -4.08 13.13 5.35
C LEU A 240 -4.98 12.51 4.27
N LEU A 241 -4.77 11.24 3.93
CA LEU A 241 -5.62 10.53 2.97
C LEU A 241 -7.08 10.52 3.41
N ASN A 242 -7.35 10.05 4.63
CA ASN A 242 -8.71 9.87 5.13
C ASN A 242 -9.43 11.20 5.33
N PHE A 243 -8.74 12.18 5.91
CA PHE A 243 -9.25 13.54 6.06
C PHE A 243 -9.51 14.18 4.69
N GLY A 244 -8.55 14.10 3.77
CA GLY A 244 -8.62 14.73 2.46
C GLY A 244 -9.79 14.21 1.63
N VAL A 245 -10.02 12.90 1.59
CA VAL A 245 -11.18 12.32 0.88
C VAL A 245 -12.49 12.76 1.53
N TYR A 246 -12.60 12.67 2.85
CA TYR A 246 -13.83 13.07 3.55
C TYR A 246 -14.16 14.54 3.31
N TYR A 247 -13.15 15.42 3.40
CA TYR A 247 -13.31 16.85 3.10
C TYR A 247 -13.71 17.09 1.64
N ALA A 248 -13.07 16.42 0.68
CA ALA A 248 -13.38 16.57 -0.74
C ALA A 248 -14.85 16.25 -1.06
N VAL A 249 -15.41 15.23 -0.41
CA VAL A 249 -16.79 14.82 -0.64
C VAL A 249 -17.76 15.80 0.03
N ARG A 250 -17.48 16.26 1.25
CA ARG A 250 -18.29 17.31 1.90
C ARG A 250 -18.30 18.62 1.11
N ASP A 251 -17.14 19.04 0.61
CA ASP A 251 -17.01 20.20 -0.27
C ASP A 251 -17.82 20.03 -1.55
N ALA A 252 -17.76 18.86 -2.18
CA ALA A 252 -18.47 18.57 -3.44
C ALA A 252 -20.00 18.56 -3.29
N ILE A 253 -20.54 18.19 -2.12
CA ILE A 253 -21.98 18.25 -1.82
C ILE A 253 -22.42 19.59 -1.21
N GLY A 254 -21.51 20.57 -1.09
CA GLY A 254 -21.80 21.87 -0.48
C GLY A 254 -22.08 21.83 1.02
N ALA A 255 -21.69 20.75 1.70
CA ALA A 255 -21.88 20.61 3.14
C ALA A 255 -20.70 21.25 3.89
N THR A 256 -21.01 21.99 4.96
CA THR A 256 -19.98 22.48 5.88
C THR A 256 -19.21 21.29 6.47
N PHE A 257 -17.89 21.41 6.54
CA PHE A 257 -17.07 20.42 7.22
C PHE A 257 -17.44 20.37 8.71
N SER A 258 -17.77 19.18 9.23
CA SER A 258 -18.00 18.98 10.66
C SER A 258 -17.24 17.76 11.16
N TRP A 259 -16.51 17.96 12.27
CA TRP A 259 -15.86 16.87 12.99
C TRP A 259 -16.90 16.11 13.81
N SER A 260 -17.53 15.10 13.19
CA SER A 260 -18.38 14.17 13.92
C SER A 260 -17.53 13.25 14.82
N PRO A 261 -18.00 12.89 16.03
CA PRO A 261 -17.34 11.89 16.87
C PRO A 261 -17.04 10.57 16.13
N LYS A 262 -17.91 10.20 15.17
CA LYS A 262 -17.78 9.00 14.34
C LYS A 262 -16.61 9.12 13.36
N VAL A 263 -16.43 10.29 12.73
CA VAL A 263 -15.28 10.57 11.85
C VAL A 263 -14.00 10.60 12.67
N SER A 264 -14.05 11.18 13.88
CA SER A 264 -12.92 11.24 14.81
C SER A 264 -12.45 9.86 15.26
N PHE A 265 -13.40 8.98 15.54
CA PHE A 265 -13.12 7.57 15.80
C PHE A 265 -12.43 6.89 14.60
N ILE A 266 -12.99 7.03 13.39
CA ILE A 266 -12.42 6.41 12.18
C ILE A 266 -11.01 6.94 11.90
N ALA A 267 -10.78 8.24 11.97
CA ALA A 267 -9.46 8.83 11.75
C ALA A 267 -8.43 8.35 12.77
N ARG A 268 -8.80 8.26 14.06
CA ARG A 268 -7.92 7.71 15.11
C ARG A 268 -7.63 6.24 14.87
N PHE A 269 -8.65 5.44 14.58
CA PHE A 269 -8.51 4.02 14.28
C PHE A 269 -7.58 3.79 13.08
N MET A 270 -7.79 4.51 11.97
CA MET A 270 -6.94 4.41 10.77
C MET A 270 -5.51 4.86 11.03
N THR A 271 -5.30 5.84 11.92
CA THR A 271 -3.96 6.30 12.31
C THR A 271 -3.23 5.25 13.15
N ILE A 272 -3.92 4.62 14.11
CA ILE A 272 -3.36 3.52 14.90
C ILE A 272 -3.04 2.33 13.98
N PHE A 273 -3.97 1.94 13.11
CA PHE A 273 -3.79 0.84 12.18
C PHE A 273 -2.62 1.10 11.20
N ALA A 274 -2.50 2.33 10.68
CA ALA A 274 -1.36 2.74 9.86
C ALA A 274 -0.04 2.66 10.64
N THR A 275 -0.06 2.95 11.94
CA THR A 275 1.11 2.80 12.81
C THR A 275 1.50 1.34 12.97
N VAL A 276 0.53 0.43 13.16
CA VAL A 276 0.79 -1.02 13.21
C VAL A 276 1.43 -1.49 11.90
N ILE A 277 0.87 -1.11 10.75
CA ILE A 277 1.46 -1.42 9.43
C ILE A 277 2.88 -0.86 9.31
N ALA A 278 3.12 0.37 9.79
CA ALA A 278 4.44 0.98 9.74
C ALA A 278 5.48 0.21 10.56
N VAL A 279 5.08 -0.39 11.69
CA VAL A 279 5.97 -1.21 12.53
C VAL A 279 6.21 -2.59 11.91
N THR A 280 5.20 -3.19 11.29
CA THR A 280 5.31 -4.56 10.75
C THR A 280 5.91 -4.63 9.35
N LYS A 281 5.81 -3.58 8.53
CA LYS A 281 6.28 -3.58 7.13
C LYS A 281 7.78 -3.86 6.98
N ASP A 282 8.58 -3.53 8.00
CA ASP A 282 10.05 -3.61 7.97
C ASP A 282 10.57 -4.94 8.55
N LEU A 283 9.68 -5.82 9.03
CA LEU A 283 10.06 -7.16 9.51
C LEU A 283 10.79 -8.02 8.46
N PRO A 284 10.35 -8.09 7.18
CA PRO A 284 11.08 -8.85 6.16
C PRO A 284 12.36 -8.14 5.68
N ASP A 285 12.56 -6.87 6.02
CA ASP A 285 13.65 -6.03 5.48
C ASP A 285 14.90 -5.96 6.38
N ILE A 286 14.92 -6.69 7.51
CA ILE A 286 15.93 -6.58 8.57
C ILE A 286 17.37 -6.73 8.05
N GLU A 287 17.61 -7.69 7.16
CA GLU A 287 18.96 -7.97 6.66
C GLU A 287 19.51 -6.79 5.84
N GLY A 288 18.73 -6.27 4.89
CA GLY A 288 19.13 -5.11 4.12
C GLY A 288 19.15 -3.81 4.91
N ASP A 289 18.25 -3.63 5.88
CA ASP A 289 18.26 -2.45 6.75
C ASP A 289 19.54 -2.40 7.60
N LYS A 290 20.00 -3.55 8.13
CA LYS A 290 21.27 -3.63 8.86
C LYS A 290 22.47 -3.32 7.97
N ALA A 291 22.52 -3.88 6.77
CA ALA A 291 23.62 -3.66 5.83
C ALA A 291 23.78 -2.20 5.38
N TYR A 292 22.68 -1.42 5.41
CA TYR A 292 22.67 -0.01 5.03
C TYR A 292 22.56 0.96 6.22
N ASN A 293 22.78 0.50 7.46
CA ASN A 293 22.70 1.29 8.69
C ASN A 293 21.35 2.05 8.83
N ILE A 294 20.25 1.35 8.60
CA ILE A 294 18.89 1.87 8.78
C ILE A 294 18.33 1.37 10.11
N ASP A 295 17.99 2.31 10.99
CA ASP A 295 17.38 2.02 12.27
C ASP A 295 15.86 1.92 12.12
N THR A 296 15.34 0.69 12.05
CA THR A 296 13.91 0.40 12.09
C THR A 296 13.52 -0.15 13.46
N PHE A 297 12.21 -0.19 13.76
CA PHE A 297 11.75 -0.86 14.98
C PHE A 297 12.16 -2.33 14.98
N ALA A 298 12.16 -2.97 13.80
CA ALA A 298 12.54 -4.37 13.63
C ALA A 298 14.02 -4.62 13.93
N THR A 299 14.92 -3.74 13.49
CA THR A 299 16.35 -3.86 13.78
C THR A 299 16.68 -3.55 15.25
N LYS A 300 15.95 -2.63 15.90
CA LYS A 300 16.19 -2.22 17.30
C LYS A 300 15.55 -3.13 18.36
N LEU A 301 14.30 -3.54 18.18
CA LEU A 301 13.53 -4.29 19.19
C LEU A 301 13.55 -5.80 18.96
N GLY A 302 13.84 -6.22 17.73
CA GLY A 302 13.82 -7.62 17.32
C GLY A 302 12.41 -8.14 16.99
N VAL A 303 12.36 -9.14 16.12
CA VAL A 303 11.12 -9.74 15.56
C VAL A 303 10.15 -10.19 16.66
N ALA A 304 10.66 -10.84 17.71
CA ALA A 304 9.83 -11.42 18.77
C ALA A 304 9.05 -10.38 19.58
N LYS A 305 9.64 -9.21 19.86
CA LYS A 305 8.96 -8.14 20.60
C LYS A 305 7.91 -7.44 19.75
N ILE A 306 8.18 -7.26 18.46
CA ILE A 306 7.20 -6.68 17.53
C ILE A 306 6.02 -7.62 17.31
N ALA A 307 6.27 -8.90 17.07
CA ALA A 307 5.21 -9.89 16.89
C ALA A 307 4.30 -9.97 18.14
N LYS A 308 4.89 -9.92 19.34
CA LYS A 308 4.14 -9.90 20.60
C LYS A 308 3.32 -8.62 20.78
N GLY A 309 3.87 -7.46 20.43
CA GLY A 309 3.18 -6.16 20.52
C GLY A 309 2.06 -5.99 19.49
N ALA A 310 2.17 -6.62 18.32
CA ALA A 310 1.11 -6.61 17.30
C ALA A 310 -0.03 -7.61 17.61
N SER A 311 0.20 -8.56 18.51
CA SER A 311 -0.76 -9.60 18.90
C SER A 311 -1.43 -9.34 20.26
N ALA A 312 -1.06 -8.24 20.93
CA ALA A 312 -1.58 -7.81 22.23
C ALA A 312 -2.66 -6.74 22.04
#